data_AF-A0A124HCT9-F1
#
_entry.id   AF-A0A124HCT9-F1
#
_cell.length_a   1.000
_cell.length_b   1.000
_cell.length_c   1.000
_cell.angle_alpha   90.00
_cell.angle_beta   90.00
_cell.angle_gamma   90.00
#
_symmetry.space_group_name_H-M   'P 1'
#
loop_
_entity.id
_entity.type
_entity.pdbx_description
1 polymer ?
#
loop_
_entity_poly.entity_id
_entity_poly.type
_entity_poly.pdbx_seq_one_letter_code
_entity_poly.pdbx_strand_id
1 'polypeptide(L)'
;MYEASGYAPDEARRKAVKNLRGVRAKVRDAVCATDPEGKRLDWQPMSAFRTNPAYQEIHRQLKNRLQADGDFRAVCNALVSRFLAARGEAASEEQRTVCLEYVCAEAPLFLDTPAILKVPSSLNCYHQLLPMAELLYSRGAGLRASRNQGHAIVTPAAPEGAAA
;
A
#
# COMPACT_ATOMS: atom_id res chain seq x y z
N MET A 1 8.15 0.51 11.73
CA MET A 1 8.74 1.75 11.18
C MET A 1 9.14 2.70 12.30
N TYR A 2 8.25 3.11 13.23
CA TYR A 2 8.69 3.93 14.37
C TYR A 2 9.82 3.29 15.19
N GLU A 3 9.71 2.00 15.53
CA GLU A 3 10.81 1.29 16.23
C GLU A 3 12.10 1.31 15.41
N ALA A 4 12.03 0.93 14.13
CA ALA A 4 13.16 1.03 13.18
C ALA A 4 13.68 2.47 12.94
N SER A 5 12.96 3.50 13.41
CA SER A 5 13.40 4.90 13.40
C SER A 5 13.95 5.34 14.77
N GLY A 6 14.17 4.42 15.71
CA GLY A 6 14.79 4.67 17.01
C GLY A 6 13.82 4.93 18.17
N TYR A 7 12.51 4.82 17.96
CA TYR A 7 11.55 4.98 19.07
C TYR A 7 11.48 3.72 19.93
N ALA A 8 11.43 3.89 21.26
CA ALA A 8 11.17 2.77 22.16
C ALA A 8 9.80 2.11 21.86
N PRO A 9 9.62 0.79 22.07
CA PRO A 9 8.41 0.07 21.67
C PRO A 9 7.10 0.70 22.18
N ASP A 10 7.07 1.12 23.45
CA ASP A 10 5.89 1.77 24.03
C ASP A 10 5.57 3.14 23.41
N GLU A 11 6.60 3.90 23.04
CA GLU A 11 6.43 5.18 22.37
C GLU A 11 6.00 4.99 20.92
N ALA A 12 6.62 4.05 20.20
CA ALA A 12 6.25 3.67 18.85
C ALA A 12 4.79 3.23 18.78
N ARG A 13 4.33 2.40 19.73
CA ARG A 13 2.93 1.99 19.85
C ARG A 13 2.01 3.19 20.10
N ARG A 14 2.35 4.05 21.07
CA ARG A 14 1.55 5.25 21.37
C ARG A 14 1.40 6.17 20.15
N LYS A 15 2.49 6.41 19.41
CA LYS A 15 2.48 7.21 18.17
C LYS A 15 1.64 6.55 17.08
N ALA A 16 1.80 5.25 16.86
CA ALA A 16 1.01 4.50 15.88
C ALA A 16 -0.49 4.58 16.19
N VAL A 17 -0.90 4.34 17.44
CA VAL A 17 -2.31 4.44 17.86
C VAL A 17 -2.86 5.85 17.66
N LYS A 18 -2.12 6.89 18.07
CA LYS A 18 -2.53 8.29 17.91
C LYS A 18 -2.76 8.62 16.43
N ASN A 19 -1.81 8.27 15.56
CA ASN A 19 -1.90 8.58 14.14
C ASN A 19 -3.00 7.78 13.43
N LEU A 20 -3.14 6.49 13.77
CA LEU A 20 -4.23 5.65 13.24
C LEU A 20 -5.60 6.15 13.68
N ARG A 21 -5.76 6.60 14.92
CA ARG A 21 -7.03 7.19 15.39
C ARG A 21 -7.38 8.45 14.60
N GLY A 22 -6.39 9.33 14.37
CA GLY A 22 -6.58 10.56 13.61
C GLY A 22 -7.00 10.31 12.15
N VAL A 23 -6.30 9.42 11.44
CA VAL A 23 -6.65 9.12 10.04
C VAL A 23 -7.99 8.39 9.92
N ARG A 24 -8.29 7.45 10.82
CA ARG A 24 -9.58 6.73 10.81
C ARG A 24 -10.76 7.66 11.00
N ALA A 25 -10.68 8.59 11.94
CA ALA A 25 -11.73 9.59 12.16
C ALA A 25 -11.94 10.42 10.88
N LYS A 26 -10.86 11.00 10.33
CA LYS A 26 -10.93 11.82 9.12
C LYS A 26 -11.53 11.09 7.91
N VAL A 27 -11.10 9.84 7.66
CA VAL A 27 -11.62 9.04 6.54
C VAL A 27 -13.08 8.69 6.74
N ARG A 28 -13.46 8.20 7.93
CA ARG A 28 -14.86 7.88 8.25
C ARG A 28 -15.75 9.12 8.08
N ASP A 29 -15.34 10.24 8.66
CA ASP A 29 -16.13 11.48 8.63
C ASP A 29 -16.29 11.98 7.19
N ALA A 30 -15.25 11.87 6.35
CA ALA A 30 -15.33 12.19 4.92
C ALA A 30 -16.27 11.26 4.14
N VAL A 31 -16.23 9.95 4.42
CA VAL A 31 -17.14 8.97 3.81
C VAL A 31 -18.58 9.27 4.21
N CYS A 32 -18.86 9.45 5.50
CA CYS A 32 -20.21 9.75 5.99
C CYS A 32 -20.75 11.09 5.46
N ALA A 33 -19.90 12.11 5.30
CA ALA A 33 -20.30 13.39 4.74
C ALA A 33 -20.62 13.29 3.23
N THR A 34 -19.93 12.42 2.50
CA THR A 34 -20.06 12.29 1.04
C THR A 34 -21.15 11.30 0.64
N ASP A 35 -21.37 10.25 1.43
CA ASP A 35 -22.38 9.22 1.22
C ASP A 35 -23.06 8.84 2.55
N PRO A 36 -23.97 9.69 3.06
CA PRO A 36 -24.63 9.47 4.35
C PRO A 36 -25.45 8.19 4.41
N GLU A 37 -25.94 7.71 3.25
CA GLU A 37 -26.74 6.48 3.14
C GLU A 37 -25.88 5.23 3.04
N GLY A 38 -24.56 5.35 2.86
CA GLY A 38 -23.61 4.24 2.81
C GLY A 38 -23.85 3.29 1.63
N LYS A 39 -24.32 3.80 0.50
CA LYS A 39 -24.70 2.97 -0.67
C LYS A 39 -23.54 2.68 -1.62
N ARG A 40 -22.53 3.54 -1.64
CA ARG A 40 -21.47 3.58 -2.66
C ARG A 40 -20.07 3.68 -2.08
N LEU A 41 -19.90 4.32 -0.93
CA LEU A 41 -18.62 4.51 -0.27
C LEU A 41 -18.55 3.69 1.02
N ASP A 42 -17.44 2.99 1.17
CA ASP A 42 -17.09 2.26 2.39
C ASP A 42 -15.63 2.58 2.77
N TRP A 43 -15.30 2.36 4.04
CA TRP A 43 -13.93 2.47 4.54
C TRP A 43 -13.63 1.29 5.45
N GLN A 44 -12.45 0.70 5.29
CA GLN A 44 -11.98 -0.35 6.17
C GLN A 44 -10.49 -0.16 6.47
N PRO A 45 -10.04 -0.41 7.72
CA PRO A 45 -8.62 -0.50 7.99
C PRO A 45 -8.04 -1.73 7.27
N MET A 46 -6.84 -1.63 6.71
CA MET A 46 -6.21 -2.75 6.00
C MET A 46 -6.11 -4.03 6.84
N SER A 47 -6.00 -3.89 8.17
CA SER A 47 -6.02 -5.02 9.11
C SER A 47 -7.30 -5.86 9.06
N ALA A 48 -8.42 -5.31 8.57
CA ALA A 48 -9.68 -6.04 8.39
C ALA A 48 -9.55 -7.16 7.33
N PHE A 49 -8.65 -7.02 6.35
CA PHE A 49 -8.42 -8.02 5.33
C PHE A 49 -7.56 -9.20 5.79
N ARG A 50 -7.01 -9.18 7.02
CA ARG A 50 -6.13 -10.24 7.52
C ARG A 50 -6.79 -11.62 7.59
N THR A 51 -8.12 -11.66 7.69
CA THR A 51 -8.91 -12.90 7.69
C THR A 51 -9.57 -13.20 6.34
N ASN A 52 -9.40 -12.33 5.33
CA ASN A 52 -9.96 -12.54 4.00
C ASN A 52 -9.14 -13.63 3.27
N PRO A 53 -9.75 -14.74 2.80
CA PRO A 53 -9.01 -15.84 2.19
C PRO A 53 -8.23 -15.45 0.92
N ALA A 54 -8.79 -14.57 0.08
CA ALA A 54 -8.11 -14.12 -1.14
C ALA A 54 -6.89 -13.26 -0.79
N TYR A 55 -7.04 -12.36 0.19
CA TYR A 55 -5.92 -11.57 0.71
C TYR A 55 -4.81 -12.47 1.27
N GLN A 56 -5.16 -13.45 2.11
CA GLN A 56 -4.21 -14.38 2.73
C GLN A 56 -3.45 -15.18 1.68
N GLU A 57 -4.14 -15.67 0.66
CA GLU A 57 -3.54 -16.48 -0.40
C GLU A 57 -2.55 -15.66 -1.23
N ILE A 58 -2.95 -14.47 -1.68
CA ILE A 58 -2.06 -13.57 -2.45
C ILE A 58 -0.85 -13.17 -1.61
N HIS A 59 -1.08 -12.81 -0.34
CA HIS A 59 -0.01 -12.44 0.58
C HIS A 59 0.97 -13.60 0.81
N ARG A 60 0.47 -14.83 0.96
CA ARG A 60 1.29 -16.04 1.10
C ARG A 60 2.12 -16.30 -0.16
N GLN A 61 1.50 -16.22 -1.35
CA GLN A 61 2.22 -16.39 -2.62
C GLN A 61 3.34 -15.37 -2.78
N LEU A 62 3.08 -14.10 -2.44
CA LEU A 62 4.08 -13.04 -2.46
C LEU A 62 5.25 -13.34 -1.52
N LYS A 63 4.98 -13.72 -0.27
CA LYS A 63 6.02 -14.06 0.71
C LYS A 63 6.84 -15.28 0.28
N ASN A 64 6.19 -16.31 -0.27
CA ASN A 64 6.87 -17.48 -0.83
C ASN A 64 7.79 -17.10 -2.00
N ARG A 65 7.33 -16.21 -2.90
CA ARG A 65 8.15 -15.72 -4.01
C ARG A 65 9.36 -14.93 -3.51
N LEU A 66 9.21 -14.05 -2.53
CA LEU A 66 10.33 -13.32 -1.92
C LEU A 66 11.38 -14.24 -1.28
N GLN A 67 10.96 -15.40 -0.78
CA GLN A 67 11.87 -16.38 -0.20
C GLN A 67 12.58 -17.22 -1.27
N ALA A 68 11.86 -17.66 -2.31
CA ALA A 68 12.36 -18.60 -3.30
C ALA A 68 13.03 -17.96 -4.53
N ASP A 69 12.72 -16.71 -4.85
CA ASP A 69 13.18 -16.01 -6.06
C ASP A 69 14.11 -14.84 -5.68
N GLY A 70 15.41 -15.06 -5.84
CA GLY A 70 16.45 -14.10 -5.49
C GLY A 70 16.40 -12.82 -6.33
N ASP A 71 16.06 -12.95 -7.61
CA ASP A 71 15.96 -11.81 -8.54
C ASP A 71 14.75 -10.95 -8.19
N PHE A 72 13.60 -11.59 -7.94
CA PHE A 72 12.41 -10.90 -7.47
C PHE A 72 12.67 -10.15 -6.16
N ARG A 73 13.33 -10.81 -5.19
CA ARG A 73 13.72 -10.18 -3.93
C ARG A 73 14.65 -8.98 -4.14
N ALA A 74 15.63 -9.08 -5.04
CA ALA A 74 16.54 -7.98 -5.36
C ALA A 74 15.78 -6.77 -5.93
N VAL A 75 14.81 -6.99 -6.82
CA VAL A 75 13.98 -5.91 -7.36
C VAL A 75 13.12 -5.26 -6.27
N CYS A 76 12.46 -6.05 -5.41
CA CYS A 76 11.70 -5.51 -4.28
C CYS A 76 12.58 -4.67 -3.33
N ASN A 77 13.80 -5.14 -3.03
CA ASN A 77 14.75 -4.41 -2.19
C ASN A 77 15.21 -3.09 -2.83
N ALA A 78 15.45 -3.08 -4.14
CA ALA A 78 15.82 -1.87 -4.87
C ALA A 78 14.69 -0.83 -4.84
N LEU A 79 13.44 -1.27 -5.03
CA LEU A 79 12.26 -0.42 -4.95
C LEU A 79 12.06 0.18 -3.56
N VAL A 80 12.17 -0.63 -2.51
CA VAL A 80 12.11 -0.17 -1.11
C VAL A 80 13.23 0.83 -0.83
N SER A 81 14.43 0.58 -1.34
CA SER A 81 15.57 1.49 -1.13
C SER A 81 15.33 2.85 -1.80
N ARG A 82 14.79 2.89 -3.03
CA ARG A 82 14.41 4.13 -3.72
C ARG A 82 13.32 4.89 -2.97
N PHE A 83 12.31 4.18 -2.48
CA PHE A 83 11.22 4.77 -1.70
C PHE A 83 11.71 5.43 -0.41
N LEU A 84 12.59 4.76 0.32
CA LEU A 84 13.14 5.29 1.56
C LEU A 84 14.14 6.43 1.31
N ALA A 85 14.93 6.36 0.23
CA ALA A 85 15.86 7.43 -0.15
C ALA A 85 15.16 8.74 -0.51
N ALA A 86 13.94 8.69 -1.04
CA ALA A 86 13.13 9.89 -1.29
C ALA A 86 12.82 10.69 -0.01
N ARG A 87 13.05 10.12 1.18
CA ARG A 87 12.92 10.79 2.47
C ARG A 87 14.18 11.56 2.92
N GLY A 88 15.25 11.55 2.12
CA GLY A 88 16.45 12.37 2.31
C GLY A 88 17.60 11.72 3.08
N GLU A 89 17.39 10.57 3.72
CA GLU A 89 18.42 9.84 4.47
C GLU A 89 18.58 8.39 3.99
N ALA A 90 19.80 7.85 4.11
CA ALA A 90 20.07 6.46 3.79
C ALA A 90 19.41 5.54 4.83
N ALA A 91 18.41 4.78 4.42
CA ALA A 91 17.70 3.91 5.34
C ALA A 91 18.53 2.74 5.84
N SER A 92 18.40 2.46 7.15
CA SER A 92 19.00 1.31 7.82
C SER A 92 18.43 -0.01 7.29
N GLU A 93 19.13 -1.12 7.51
CA GLU A 93 18.66 -2.46 7.14
C GLU A 93 17.32 -2.81 7.81
N GLU A 94 17.15 -2.40 9.06
CA GLU A 94 15.90 -2.60 9.80
C GLU A 94 14.74 -1.81 9.17
N GLN A 95 14.98 -0.55 8.78
CA GLN A 95 13.98 0.26 8.09
C GLN A 95 13.58 -0.34 6.74
N ARG A 96 14.54 -0.87 5.99
CA ARG A 96 14.28 -1.57 4.72
C ARG A 96 13.45 -2.83 4.95
N THR A 97 13.78 -3.62 5.97
CA THR A 97 13.05 -4.84 6.33
C THR A 97 11.61 -4.53 6.67
N VAL A 98 11.38 -3.57 7.57
CA VAL A 98 10.02 -3.18 7.98
C VAL A 98 9.25 -2.50 6.85
N CYS A 99 9.93 -1.73 5.99
CA CYS A 99 9.30 -1.15 4.80
C CYS A 99 8.86 -2.23 3.82
N LEU A 100 9.68 -3.26 3.59
CA LEU A 100 9.32 -4.38 2.73
C LEU A 100 8.11 -5.14 3.30
N GLU A 101 8.05 -5.37 4.61
CA GLU A 101 6.89 -5.99 5.25
C GLU A 101 5.61 -5.16 5.08
N TYR A 102 5.72 -3.83 5.24
CA TYR A 102 4.61 -2.90 5.03
C TYR A 102 4.10 -2.98 3.59
N VAL A 103 5.01 -2.91 2.62
CA VAL A 103 4.71 -3.01 1.19
C VAL A 103 4.08 -4.37 0.85
N CYS A 104 4.57 -5.46 1.43
CA CYS A 104 3.97 -6.78 1.25
C CYS A 104 2.54 -6.87 1.78
N ALA A 105 2.24 -6.18 2.89
CA ALA A 105 0.89 -6.13 3.44
C ALA A 105 -0.08 -5.35 2.52
N GLU A 106 0.40 -4.33 1.82
CA GLU A 106 -0.43 -3.57 0.87
C GLU A 106 -0.60 -4.28 -0.48
N ALA A 107 0.43 -5.01 -0.93
CA ALA A 107 0.49 -5.59 -2.27
C ALA A 107 -0.75 -6.37 -2.73
N PRO A 108 -1.46 -7.17 -1.89
CA PRO A 108 -2.68 -7.84 -2.32
C PRO A 108 -3.74 -6.89 -2.90
N LEU A 109 -3.90 -5.69 -2.36
CA LEU A 109 -4.84 -4.67 -2.86
C LEU A 109 -4.35 -3.99 -4.15
N PHE A 110 -3.06 -4.10 -4.46
CA PHE A 110 -2.50 -3.67 -5.75
C PHE A 110 -2.49 -4.78 -6.80
N LEU A 111 -2.67 -6.03 -6.38
CA LEU A 111 -2.61 -7.21 -7.23
C LEU A 111 -4.00 -7.66 -7.68
N ASP A 112 -4.94 -7.82 -6.74
CA ASP A 112 -6.25 -8.40 -7.05
C ASP A 112 -7.31 -7.95 -6.04
N THR A 113 -7.55 -6.63 -5.96
CA THR A 113 -8.73 -6.10 -5.27
C THR A 113 -10.04 -6.72 -5.78
N PRO A 114 -10.23 -7.03 -7.08
CA PRO A 114 -11.41 -7.76 -7.56
C PRO A 114 -11.69 -9.05 -6.77
N ALA A 115 -10.67 -9.88 -6.53
CA ALA A 115 -10.83 -11.11 -5.75
C ALA A 115 -11.11 -10.85 -4.25
N ILE A 116 -10.52 -9.80 -3.68
CA ILE A 116 -10.63 -9.47 -2.25
C ILE A 116 -12.00 -8.86 -1.92
N LEU A 117 -12.45 -7.88 -2.72
CA LEU A 117 -13.69 -7.13 -2.51
C LEU A 117 -14.88 -7.67 -3.31
N LYS A 118 -14.69 -8.74 -4.10
CA LYS A 118 -15.73 -9.37 -4.92
C LYS A 118 -16.37 -8.40 -5.92
N VAL A 119 -15.53 -7.62 -6.60
CA VAL A 119 -15.94 -6.68 -7.65
C VAL A 119 -15.44 -7.14 -9.02
N PRO A 120 -16.10 -6.78 -10.14
CA PRO A 120 -15.67 -7.21 -11.48
C PRO A 120 -14.29 -6.70 -11.87
N SER A 121 -13.96 -5.47 -11.47
CA SER A 121 -12.69 -4.79 -11.71
C SER A 121 -12.44 -3.74 -10.64
N SER A 122 -11.18 -3.34 -10.46
CA SER A 122 -10.79 -2.31 -9.49
C SER A 122 -9.65 -1.43 -10.00
N LEU A 123 -9.70 -0.15 -9.67
CA LEU A 123 -8.63 0.82 -9.89
C LEU A 123 -8.11 1.27 -8.52
N ASN A 124 -6.86 0.94 -8.21
CA ASN A 124 -6.22 1.39 -6.98
C ASN A 124 -5.61 2.78 -7.21
N CYS A 125 -6.13 3.80 -6.52
CA CYS A 125 -5.74 5.20 -6.68
C CYS A 125 -4.78 5.66 -5.58
N TYR A 126 -3.68 6.29 -5.95
CA TYR A 126 -2.75 6.91 -5.01
C TYR A 126 -2.19 8.22 -5.55
N HIS A 127 -1.66 9.10 -4.70
CA HIS A 127 -1.15 10.41 -5.12
C HIS A 127 0.29 10.38 -5.63
N GLN A 128 0.94 9.22 -5.54
CA GLN A 128 2.30 8.95 -5.99
C GLN A 128 2.35 7.56 -6.64
N LEU A 129 3.29 7.35 -7.56
CA LEU A 129 3.54 6.02 -8.09
C LEU A 129 4.04 5.13 -6.95
N LEU A 130 3.34 4.05 -6.65
CA LEU A 130 3.89 3.06 -5.74
C LEU A 130 5.12 2.42 -6.39
N PRO A 131 6.25 2.28 -5.69
CA PRO A 131 7.44 1.61 -6.24
C PRO A 131 7.12 0.23 -6.82
N MET A 132 6.23 -0.53 -6.17
CA MET A 132 5.79 -1.84 -6.67
C MET A 132 4.89 -1.77 -7.91
N ALA A 133 4.22 -0.66 -8.19
CA ALA A 133 3.36 -0.55 -9.36
C ALA A 133 4.16 -0.74 -10.66
N GLU A 134 5.39 -0.23 -10.75
CA GLU A 134 6.25 -0.48 -11.91
C GLU A 134 6.48 -1.99 -12.13
N LEU A 135 6.70 -2.75 -11.06
CA LEU A 135 6.88 -4.20 -11.16
C LEU A 135 5.57 -4.91 -11.53
N LEU A 136 4.47 -4.56 -10.86
CA LEU A 136 3.19 -5.27 -10.96
C LEU A 136 2.48 -5.06 -12.32
N TYR A 137 2.68 -3.89 -12.93
CA TYR A 137 2.00 -3.49 -14.17
C TYR A 137 2.93 -3.46 -15.39
N SER A 138 4.18 -3.92 -15.27
CA SER A 138 5.12 -4.06 -16.38
C SER A 138 4.78 -5.22 -17.33
N ARG A 139 5.24 -5.15 -18.59
CA ARG A 139 5.15 -6.27 -19.55
C ARG A 139 6.10 -7.42 -19.13
N GLY A 140 5.83 -8.65 -19.59
CA GLY A 140 6.66 -9.84 -19.34
C GLY A 140 6.10 -10.82 -18.32
N ALA A 141 6.84 -11.91 -18.06
CA ALA A 141 6.48 -12.94 -17.09
C ALA A 141 6.89 -12.54 -15.66
N GLY A 142 6.16 -13.03 -14.64
CA GLY A 142 6.43 -12.80 -13.22
C GLY A 142 5.17 -12.48 -12.41
N LEU A 143 5.35 -11.93 -11.20
CA LEU A 143 4.23 -11.44 -10.40
C LEU A 143 3.55 -10.28 -11.13
N ARG A 144 2.26 -10.42 -11.44
CA ARG A 144 1.47 -9.43 -12.15
C ARG A 144 0.14 -9.20 -11.46
N ALA A 145 -0.34 -7.96 -11.55
CA ALA A 145 -1.71 -7.66 -11.18
C ALA A 145 -2.68 -8.48 -12.04
N SER A 146 -3.83 -8.83 -11.46
CA SER A 146 -4.96 -9.41 -12.16
C SER A 146 -5.31 -8.56 -13.38
N ARG A 147 -5.75 -9.19 -14.48
CA ARG A 147 -6.20 -8.48 -15.69
C ARG A 147 -7.34 -7.48 -15.44
N ASN A 148 -8.03 -7.60 -14.31
CA ASN A 148 -9.13 -6.73 -13.90
C ASN A 148 -8.70 -5.70 -12.83
N GLN A 149 -7.40 -5.62 -12.53
CA GLN A 149 -6.81 -4.68 -11.58
C GLN A 149 -6.01 -3.61 -12.34
N GLY A 150 -6.23 -2.35 -11.99
CA GLY A 150 -5.45 -1.21 -12.49
C GLY A 150 -4.87 -0.35 -11.37
N HIS A 151 -3.96 0.56 -11.73
CA HIS A 151 -3.43 1.59 -10.84
C HIS A 151 -3.51 2.96 -11.51
N ALA A 152 -3.89 3.98 -10.74
CA ALA A 152 -3.91 5.37 -11.20
C ALA A 152 -3.23 6.29 -10.19
N ILE A 153 -2.45 7.23 -10.71
CA ILE A 153 -1.92 8.34 -9.94
C ILE A 153 -2.94 9.47 -10.00
N VAL A 154 -3.43 9.91 -8.86
CA VAL A 154 -4.44 10.98 -8.74
C VAL A 154 -3.86 12.11 -7.90
N THR A 155 -3.58 13.23 -8.54
CA THR A 155 -3.09 14.46 -7.89
C THR A 155 -4.16 15.56 -7.98
N PRO A 156 -4.19 16.51 -7.03
CA PRO A 156 -5.03 17.69 -7.16
C PRO A 156 -4.77 18.39 -8.49
N ALA A 157 -5.84 18.88 -9.12
CA ALA A 157 -5.68 19.77 -10.26
C ALA A 157 -4.93 21.03 -9.79
N ALA A 158 -4.06 21.57 -10.65
CA ALA A 158 -3.52 22.90 -10.41
C ALA A 158 -4.71 23.88 -10.28
N PRO A 159 -4.69 24.81 -9.32
CA PRO A 159 -5.76 25.79 -9.20
C PRO A 159 -5.88 26.56 -10.53
N GLU A 160 -7.11 26.67 -11.05
CA GLU A 160 -7.39 27.51 -12.22
C GLU A 160 -6.87 28.93 -11.94
N GLY A 161 -5.86 29.36 -12.69
CA GLY A 161 -5.26 30.70 -12.57
C GLY A 161 -3.75 30.76 -12.34
N ALA A 162 -3.05 29.65 -12.13
CA ALA A 162 -1.58 29.63 -12.14
C ALA A 162 -1.05 29.53 -13.58
N ALA A 163 -1.24 30.59 -14.37
CA ALA A 163 -0.51 30.76 -15.63
C ALA A 163 0.95 31.14 -15.34
N ALA A 164 1.85 30.60 -16.16
CA ALA A 164 3.30 30.83 -16.15
C ALA A 164 3.69 32.29 -16.41
#